data_AF-A0A7Y3FPH5-F1
#
_entry.id   AF-A0A7Y3FPH5-F1
#
_cell.length_a   1.000
_cell.length_b   1.000
_cell.length_c   1.000
_cell.angle_alpha   90.00
_cell.angle_beta   90.00
_cell.angle_gamma   90.00
#
_symmetry.space_group_name_H-M   'P 1'
#
loop_
_entity.id
_entity.type
_entity.pdbx_description
1 polymer ?
#
loop_
_entity_poly.entity_id
_entity_poly.type
_entity_poly.pdbx_seq_one_letter_code
_entity_poly.pdbx_strand_id
1 'polypeptide(L)'
;MRSTGFPTSVLALAGLLLLGGPLSAQQGRITGRVLDAKTALPIASAQVFLEDQSVGTLSSIDGRYVLRDVPVGVQTVIVQMIGYGQKTITGVEVTDGGVAALDISLEGSAVDIAGITVAATVESGSTSALLYERRSEAVVVDAIGSEQISRSPDGDAAAALKRVPGLSVVDGKFAYVRGLGERYSSTTLNGAPLASPMPDRKVVPLDVIPSGLLESIVTAKSYSPDKPGDYAGGLVELRTKDFPKRRIFSVSASGGFNTVTTFEDGLRYGGGGLDFLGFDDGTRDLPGALPDNARVTFPNFSRPQLESLGESFSGDWG
;
A
#
# COMPACT_ATOMS: atom_id res chain seq x y z
N MET A 1 -68.72 45.24 7.16
CA MET A 1 -68.79 45.24 5.68
C MET A 1 -67.40 45.53 5.15
N ARG A 2 -66.82 44.63 4.34
CA ARG A 2 -65.60 44.87 3.55
C ARG A 2 -66.00 45.09 2.10
N SER A 3 -65.59 46.19 1.48
CA SER A 3 -65.37 46.31 0.03
C SER A 3 -64.44 47.51 -0.23
N THR A 4 -63.23 47.31 -0.79
CA THR A 4 -62.83 47.36 -2.23
C THR A 4 -62.33 48.74 -2.70
N GLY A 5 -61.11 48.80 -3.26
CA GLY A 5 -60.71 49.78 -4.28
C GLY A 5 -59.31 50.44 -4.13
N PHE A 6 -58.33 49.99 -4.94
CA PHE A 6 -57.14 50.75 -5.40
C PHE A 6 -57.50 51.46 -6.76
N PRO A 7 -56.70 52.34 -7.44
CA PRO A 7 -55.21 52.43 -7.45
C PRO A 7 -54.51 53.80 -7.79
N THR A 8 -53.16 53.74 -7.88
CA THR A 8 -52.19 54.43 -8.79
C THR A 8 -51.77 55.91 -8.63
N SER A 9 -50.46 56.12 -8.37
CA SER A 9 -49.52 57.15 -8.90
C SER A 9 -48.15 56.96 -8.19
N VAL A 10 -47.24 56.05 -8.60
CA VAL A 10 -46.23 56.09 -9.69
C VAL A 10 -45.28 57.32 -9.66
N LEU A 11 -43.97 57.02 -9.59
CA LEU A 11 -42.78 57.84 -9.95
C LEU A 11 -42.32 58.95 -8.96
N ALA A 12 -41.39 58.62 -8.07
CA ALA A 12 -40.45 59.58 -7.50
C ALA A 12 -39.06 58.95 -7.22
N LEU A 13 -38.04 59.54 -7.84
CA LEU A 13 -36.61 59.52 -7.47
C LEU A 13 -35.73 58.32 -7.88
N ALA A 14 -35.63 58.08 -9.18
CA ALA A 14 -34.38 57.64 -9.80
C ALA A 14 -33.65 58.89 -10.33
N GLY A 15 -32.56 59.31 -9.67
CA GLY A 15 -31.83 60.51 -10.12
C GLY A 15 -30.71 60.97 -9.19
N LEU A 16 -29.66 60.16 -9.00
CA LEU A 16 -28.34 60.65 -8.59
C LEU A 16 -27.25 59.63 -8.97
N LEU A 17 -26.93 59.51 -10.24
CA LEU A 17 -25.71 58.83 -10.67
C LEU A 17 -25.27 59.47 -11.99
N LEU A 18 -24.28 60.37 -11.93
CA LEU A 18 -23.31 60.69 -12.98
C LEU A 18 -22.58 62.01 -12.63
N LEU A 19 -21.35 61.90 -12.14
CA LEU A 19 -20.23 62.83 -12.36
C LEU A 19 -18.94 62.24 -11.77
N GLY A 20 -18.57 61.05 -12.26
CA GLY A 20 -17.21 60.53 -12.11
C GLY A 20 -16.54 60.61 -13.48
N GLY A 21 -15.77 61.66 -13.75
CA GLY A 21 -14.88 61.67 -14.91
C GLY A 21 -13.84 60.54 -14.79
N PRO A 22 -13.27 60.03 -15.89
CA PRO A 22 -12.23 59.01 -15.80
C PRO A 22 -11.03 59.61 -15.05
N LEU A 23 -10.75 59.11 -13.84
CA LEU A 23 -9.42 59.26 -13.25
C LEU A 23 -8.47 58.50 -14.17
N SER A 24 -7.71 59.20 -15.01
CA SER A 24 -6.53 58.59 -15.62
C SER A 24 -5.59 58.23 -14.49
N ALA A 25 -5.34 56.93 -14.31
CA ALA A 25 -4.27 56.47 -13.44
C ALA A 25 -2.95 57.06 -13.95
N GLN A 26 -2.26 57.81 -13.11
CA GLN A 26 -0.93 58.31 -13.41
C GLN A 26 0.00 57.11 -13.56
N GLN A 27 0.64 57.00 -14.73
CA GLN A 27 1.41 55.83 -15.13
C GLN A 27 2.70 56.26 -15.82
N GLY A 28 3.80 55.59 -15.48
CA GLY A 28 5.12 55.77 -16.08
C GLY A 28 5.61 54.49 -16.77
N ARG A 29 6.88 54.50 -17.17
CA ARG A 29 7.54 53.35 -17.79
C ARG A 29 8.89 53.09 -17.15
N ILE A 30 9.28 51.83 -17.05
CA ILE A 30 10.64 51.43 -16.64
C ILE A 30 11.28 50.72 -17.84
N THR A 31 12.48 51.16 -18.22
CA THR A 31 13.25 50.61 -19.33
C THR A 31 14.64 50.23 -18.88
N GLY A 32 15.23 49.20 -19.47
CA GLY A 32 16.60 48.80 -19.16
C GLY A 32 17.01 47.51 -19.83
N ARG A 33 18.12 46.94 -19.36
CA ARG A 33 18.67 45.66 -19.82
C ARG A 33 18.85 44.67 -18.68
N VAL A 34 18.59 43.41 -18.96
CA VAL A 34 18.93 42.28 -18.09
C VAL A 34 20.21 41.63 -18.61
N LEU A 35 21.22 41.57 -17.75
CA LEU A 35 22.56 41.06 -18.08
C LEU A 35 22.97 39.93 -17.12
N ASP A 36 23.81 39.02 -17.58
CA ASP A 36 24.48 38.04 -16.70
C ASP A 36 25.63 38.72 -15.95
N ALA A 37 25.67 38.55 -14.62
CA ALA A 37 26.63 39.22 -13.74
C ALA A 37 28.09 38.78 -13.95
N LYS A 38 28.33 37.58 -14.51
CA LYS A 38 29.69 37.03 -14.73
C LYS A 38 30.21 37.34 -16.13
N THR A 39 29.36 37.23 -17.14
CA THR A 39 29.74 37.30 -18.56
C THR A 39 29.39 38.63 -19.20
N ALA A 40 28.58 39.46 -18.53
CA ALA A 40 28.01 40.70 -19.06
C ALA A 40 27.21 40.52 -20.36
N LEU A 41 26.83 39.29 -20.69
CA LEU A 41 26.01 38.98 -21.85
C LEU A 41 24.52 39.31 -21.57
N PRO A 42 23.77 39.75 -22.59
CA PRO A 42 22.34 39.98 -22.45
C PRO A 42 21.58 38.69 -22.17
N ILE A 43 20.64 38.75 -21.24
CA ILE A 43 19.76 37.64 -20.90
C ILE A 43 18.41 37.85 -21.58
N ALA A 44 18.09 36.96 -22.52
CA ALA A 44 16.80 36.91 -23.19
C ALA A 44 15.75 36.17 -22.35
N SER A 45 14.49 36.55 -22.51
CA SER A 45 13.34 35.89 -21.86
C SER A 45 13.38 35.90 -20.32
N ALA A 46 14.09 36.83 -19.71
CA ALA A 46 14.00 37.09 -18.28
C ALA A 46 12.68 37.79 -17.97
N GLN A 47 11.98 37.31 -16.94
CA GLN A 47 10.73 37.90 -16.50
C GLN A 47 11.02 39.06 -15.56
N VAL A 48 10.55 40.26 -15.92
CA VAL A 48 10.67 41.49 -15.13
C VAL A 48 9.26 41.92 -14.73
N PHE A 49 9.00 42.06 -13.44
CA PHE A 49 7.66 42.39 -12.93
C PHE A 49 7.74 43.19 -11.62
N LEU A 50 6.65 43.86 -11.27
CA LEU A 50 6.52 44.52 -9.96
C LEU A 50 6.23 43.51 -8.86
N GLU A 51 6.54 43.86 -7.61
CA GLU A 51 6.30 42.99 -6.44
C GLU A 51 4.86 42.48 -6.31
N ASP A 52 3.87 43.32 -6.66
CA ASP A 52 2.45 42.98 -6.66
C ASP A 52 1.98 42.16 -7.89
N GLN A 53 2.90 41.88 -8.82
CA GLN A 53 2.67 41.23 -10.11
C GLN A 53 1.61 41.91 -10.99
N SER A 54 1.26 43.16 -10.71
CA SER A 54 0.25 43.90 -11.48
C SER A 54 0.74 44.23 -12.90
N VAL A 55 2.04 44.44 -13.05
CA VAL A 55 2.70 44.80 -14.31
C VAL A 55 3.94 43.93 -14.50
N GLY A 56 4.06 43.32 -15.68
CA GLY A 56 5.18 42.46 -16.04
C GLY A 56 5.50 42.46 -17.52
N THR A 57 6.74 42.13 -17.87
CA THR A 57 7.23 42.01 -19.25
C THR A 57 8.34 40.96 -19.32
N LEU A 58 8.71 40.57 -20.54
CA LEU A 58 9.85 39.70 -20.81
C LEU A 58 10.98 40.51 -21.48
N SER A 59 12.23 40.20 -21.15
CA SER A 59 13.37 40.75 -21.86
C SER A 59 13.47 40.18 -23.29
N SER A 60 13.84 41.05 -24.23
CA SER A 60 14.09 40.70 -25.63
C SER A 60 15.41 39.95 -25.81
N ILE A 61 15.71 39.51 -27.04
CA ILE A 61 16.96 38.79 -27.36
C ILE A 61 18.22 39.59 -27.01
N ASP A 62 18.16 40.92 -27.11
CA ASP A 62 19.26 41.83 -26.73
C ASP A 62 19.28 42.19 -25.24
N GLY A 63 18.49 41.49 -24.41
CA GLY A 63 18.34 41.72 -22.97
C GLY A 63 17.50 42.94 -22.59
N ARG A 64 17.04 43.74 -23.57
CA ARG A 64 16.22 44.94 -23.32
C ARG A 64 14.82 44.59 -22.85
N TYR A 65 14.29 45.36 -21.90
CA TYR A 65 12.91 45.24 -21.44
C TYR A 65 12.25 46.61 -21.32
N VAL A 66 10.92 46.63 -21.39
CA VAL A 66 10.07 47.81 -21.18
C VAL A 66 8.85 47.39 -20.37
N LEU A 67 8.79 47.84 -19.13
CA LEU A 67 7.59 47.80 -18.30
C LEU A 67 6.76 49.04 -18.62
N ARG A 68 5.52 48.82 -19.07
CA ARG A 68 4.55 49.88 -19.38
C ARG A 68 3.53 49.97 -18.26
N ASP A 69 2.86 51.12 -18.16
CA ASP A 69 1.71 51.30 -17.27
C ASP A 69 2.07 51.11 -15.78
N VAL A 70 3.30 51.49 -15.40
CA VAL A 70 3.81 51.35 -14.03
C VAL A 70 3.22 52.46 -13.14
N PRO A 71 2.59 52.15 -11.99
CA PRO A 71 2.05 53.18 -11.11
C PRO A 71 3.12 54.15 -10.62
N VAL A 72 2.80 55.44 -10.58
CA VAL A 72 3.71 56.49 -10.09
C VAL A 72 4.03 56.28 -8.61
N GLY A 73 5.29 56.49 -8.25
CA GLY A 73 5.80 56.30 -6.88
C GLY A 73 7.05 55.44 -6.84
N VAL A 74 7.44 55.05 -5.62
CA VAL A 74 8.57 54.16 -5.40
C VAL A 74 8.13 52.72 -5.59
N GLN A 75 8.73 52.05 -6.56
CA GLN A 75 8.39 50.68 -6.95
C GLN A 75 9.49 49.69 -6.59
N THR A 76 9.07 48.45 -6.33
CA THR A 76 9.94 47.29 -6.19
C THR A 76 9.86 46.45 -7.46
N VAL A 77 10.98 46.26 -8.14
CA VAL A 77 11.09 45.47 -9.37
C VAL A 77 11.76 44.13 -9.06
N ILE A 78 11.13 43.05 -9.46
CA ILE A 78 11.62 41.68 -9.33
C ILE A 78 11.97 41.15 -10.72
N VAL A 79 13.14 40.53 -10.84
CA VAL A 79 13.57 39.85 -12.06
C VAL A 79 13.95 38.41 -11.78
N GLN A 80 13.46 37.49 -12.60
CA GLN A 80 13.79 36.08 -12.50
C GLN A 80 13.91 35.42 -13.87
N MET A 81 14.76 34.40 -13.94
CA MET A 81 14.92 33.54 -15.10
C MET A 81 15.34 32.15 -14.62
N ILE A 82 14.84 31.10 -15.27
CA ILE A 82 15.28 29.73 -15.01
C ILE A 82 16.80 29.64 -15.22
N GLY A 83 17.52 29.08 -14.24
CA GLY A 83 18.98 29.00 -14.22
C GLY A 83 19.68 30.22 -13.60
N TYR A 84 18.93 31.23 -13.14
CA TYR A 84 19.43 32.42 -12.46
C TYR A 84 18.70 32.63 -11.12
N GLY A 85 19.39 33.24 -10.17
CA GLY A 85 18.80 33.67 -8.91
C GLY A 85 17.83 34.83 -9.15
N GLN A 86 16.70 34.81 -8.44
CA GLN A 86 15.77 35.94 -8.43
C GLN A 86 16.46 37.16 -7.80
N LYS A 87 16.28 38.33 -8.42
CA LYS A 87 16.82 39.61 -7.91
C LYS A 87 15.69 40.60 -7.69
N THR A 88 15.65 41.16 -6.49
CA THR A 88 14.67 42.19 -6.08
C THR A 88 15.38 43.53 -5.91
N ILE A 89 14.90 44.55 -6.61
CA ILE A 89 15.40 45.93 -6.53
C ILE A 89 14.30 46.82 -5.97
N THR A 90 14.53 47.35 -4.77
CA THR A 90 13.64 48.32 -4.11
C THR A 90 14.07 49.75 -4.41
N GLY A 91 13.14 50.70 -4.41
CA GLY A 91 13.50 52.12 -4.49
C GLY A 91 13.47 52.73 -5.89
N VAL A 92 12.80 52.10 -6.86
CA VAL A 92 12.74 52.60 -8.23
C VAL A 92 11.71 53.72 -8.32
N GLU A 93 12.15 54.97 -8.41
CA GLU A 93 11.27 56.13 -8.49
C GLU A 93 10.70 56.29 -9.91
N VAL A 94 9.38 56.21 -10.04
CA VAL A 94 8.66 56.39 -11.31
C VAL A 94 7.81 57.65 -11.24
N THR A 95 8.07 58.60 -12.13
CA THR A 95 7.33 59.86 -12.27
C THR A 95 6.22 59.74 -13.31
N ASP A 96 5.19 60.60 -13.21
CA ASP A 96 4.03 60.58 -14.12
C ASP A 96 4.44 60.86 -15.57
N GLY A 97 4.11 59.94 -16.48
CA GLY A 97 4.55 59.96 -17.89
C GLY A 97 6.07 59.81 -18.10
N GLY A 98 6.84 59.66 -17.02
CA GLY A 98 8.30 59.57 -17.04
C GLY A 98 8.82 58.19 -17.43
N VAL A 99 10.09 58.15 -17.83
CA VAL A 99 10.81 56.91 -18.14
C VAL A 99 11.96 56.75 -17.13
N ALA A 100 11.85 55.75 -16.26
CA ALA A 100 12.93 55.35 -15.36
C ALA A 100 13.86 54.35 -16.07
N ALA A 101 15.17 54.58 -15.99
CA ALA A 101 16.18 53.68 -16.55
C ALA A 101 16.77 52.79 -15.43
N LEU A 102 16.72 51.47 -15.61
CA LEU A 102 17.22 50.50 -14.62
C LEU A 102 17.87 49.29 -15.33
N ASP A 103 19.19 49.17 -15.25
CA ASP A 103 19.89 47.98 -15.72
C ASP A 103 20.07 46.97 -14.58
N ILE A 104 19.85 45.68 -14.88
CA ILE A 104 19.74 44.61 -13.88
C ILE A 104 20.70 43.48 -14.24
N SER A 105 21.65 43.20 -13.36
CA SER A 105 22.54 42.04 -13.49
C SER A 105 22.03 40.86 -12.64
N LEU A 106 21.77 39.70 -13.25
CA LEU A 106 21.38 38.46 -12.58
C LEU A 106 22.58 37.54 -12.36
N GLU A 107 22.59 36.85 -11.22
CA GLU A 107 23.59 35.83 -10.93
C GLU A 107 23.06 34.44 -11.30
N GLY A 108 23.85 33.62 -11.98
CA GLY A 108 23.47 32.24 -12.31
C GLY A 108 23.26 31.41 -11.03
N SER A 109 22.11 30.73 -10.93
CA SER A 109 21.75 29.84 -9.83
C SER A 109 21.23 28.54 -10.41
N ALA A 110 21.92 27.44 -10.13
CA ALA A 110 21.43 26.12 -10.48
C ALA A 110 20.13 25.87 -9.70
N VAL A 111 19.01 25.73 -10.41
CA VAL A 111 17.74 25.34 -9.80
C VAL A 111 17.82 23.84 -9.54
N ASP A 112 18.01 23.47 -8.27
CA ASP A 112 17.95 22.08 -7.84
C ASP A 112 16.46 21.68 -7.76
N ILE A 113 15.93 21.10 -8.83
CA ILE A 113 14.54 20.62 -8.84
C ILE A 113 14.50 19.31 -8.06
N ALA A 114 13.88 19.33 -6.88
CA ALA A 114 13.63 18.12 -6.11
C ALA A 114 12.78 17.15 -6.96
N GLY A 115 13.38 16.03 -7.38
CA GLY A 115 12.71 15.02 -8.18
C GLY A 115 11.51 14.42 -7.43
N ILE A 116 10.35 14.37 -8.08
CA ILE A 116 9.18 13.61 -7.59
C ILE A 116 9.40 12.14 -7.95
N THR A 117 9.68 11.30 -6.95
CA THR A 117 9.73 9.84 -7.14
C THR A 117 8.34 9.24 -6.86
N VAL A 118 7.65 8.80 -7.91
CA VAL A 118 6.43 7.98 -7.76
C VAL A 118 6.87 6.54 -7.53
N ALA A 119 6.82 6.08 -6.28
CA ALA A 119 7.09 4.70 -5.92
C ALA A 119 5.77 3.93 -5.79
N ALA A 120 5.42 3.13 -6.80
CA ALA A 120 4.37 2.11 -6.65
C ALA A 120 4.99 0.88 -5.99
N THR A 121 4.50 0.51 -4.81
CA THR A 121 4.92 -0.76 -4.18
C THR A 121 3.98 -1.84 -4.69
N VAL A 122 4.50 -2.74 -5.54
CA VAL A 122 3.77 -3.96 -5.90
C VAL A 122 3.82 -4.90 -4.69
N GLU A 123 2.66 -5.32 -4.20
CA GLU A 123 2.60 -6.38 -3.20
C GLU A 123 2.96 -7.72 -3.87
N SER A 124 4.21 -8.14 -3.65
CA SER A 124 4.70 -9.46 -4.01
C SER A 124 3.80 -10.53 -3.37
N GLY A 125 3.35 -11.50 -4.17
CA GLY A 125 2.41 -12.55 -3.75
C GLY A 125 0.92 -12.23 -3.91
N SER A 126 0.55 -11.02 -4.36
CA SER A 126 -0.82 -10.71 -4.78
C SER A 126 -1.21 -11.49 -6.05
N THR A 127 -2.50 -11.78 -6.20
CA THR A 127 -3.01 -12.46 -7.40
C THR A 127 -2.70 -11.70 -8.69
N SER A 128 -2.76 -10.37 -8.68
CA SER A 128 -2.44 -9.52 -9.83
C SER A 128 -0.95 -9.55 -10.20
N ALA A 129 -0.05 -9.49 -9.22
CA ALA A 129 1.39 -9.57 -9.45
C ALA A 129 1.78 -10.92 -10.07
N LEU A 130 1.23 -12.02 -9.55
CA LEU A 130 1.50 -13.35 -10.11
C LEU A 130 0.89 -13.54 -11.50
N LEU A 131 -0.28 -12.97 -11.78
CA LEU A 131 -0.85 -13.00 -13.13
C LEU A 131 0.01 -12.23 -14.14
N TYR A 132 0.59 -11.11 -13.70
CA TYR A 132 1.55 -10.36 -14.51
C TYR A 132 2.82 -11.20 -14.75
N GLU A 133 3.40 -11.79 -13.70
CA GLU A 133 4.57 -12.67 -13.81
C GLU A 133 4.33 -13.82 -14.78
N ARG A 134 3.19 -14.52 -14.67
CA ARG A 134 2.84 -15.61 -15.61
C ARG A 134 2.73 -15.14 -17.06
N ARG A 135 2.31 -13.89 -17.31
CA ARG A 135 2.19 -13.32 -18.65
C ARG A 135 3.54 -12.89 -19.22
N SER A 136 4.46 -12.44 -18.38
CA SER A 136 5.80 -12.00 -18.80
C SER A 136 6.75 -13.17 -19.06
N GLU A 137 6.47 -14.35 -18.52
CA GLU A 137 7.31 -15.53 -18.68
C GLU A 137 7.22 -16.13 -20.09
N ALA A 138 8.39 -16.50 -20.62
CA ALA A 138 8.49 -17.14 -21.94
C ALA A 138 8.09 -18.63 -21.91
N VAL A 139 8.01 -19.21 -20.72
CA VAL A 139 7.71 -20.62 -20.49
C VAL A 139 6.41 -20.80 -19.70
N VAL A 140 5.84 -22.01 -19.77
CA VAL A 140 4.61 -22.33 -19.03
C VAL A 140 4.92 -22.38 -17.54
N VAL A 141 4.48 -21.34 -16.84
CA VAL A 141 4.55 -21.21 -15.38
C VAL A 141 3.15 -21.20 -14.77
N ASP A 142 3.03 -21.82 -13.61
CA ASP A 142 1.88 -21.63 -12.73
C ASP A 142 2.38 -21.12 -11.39
N ALA A 143 1.60 -20.25 -10.75
CA ALA A 143 2.01 -19.65 -9.49
C ALA A 143 0.83 -19.56 -8.51
N ILE A 144 1.05 -19.82 -7.23
CA ILE A 144 0.07 -19.54 -6.18
C ILE A 144 0.70 -18.57 -5.19
N GLY A 145 -0.03 -17.52 -4.83
CA GLY A 145 0.47 -16.45 -3.98
C GLY A 145 -0.07 -16.51 -2.56
N SER A 146 0.54 -15.74 -1.68
CA SER A 146 0.19 -15.60 -0.27
C SER A 146 -1.27 -15.22 -0.08
N GLU A 147 -1.85 -14.42 -0.98
CA GLU A 147 -3.28 -14.09 -0.95
C GLU A 147 -4.15 -15.35 -1.11
N GLN A 148 -3.83 -16.21 -2.09
CA GLN A 148 -4.59 -17.44 -2.33
C GLN A 148 -4.31 -18.52 -1.28
N ILE A 149 -3.06 -18.62 -0.80
CA ILE A 149 -2.65 -19.50 0.29
C ILE A 149 -3.33 -19.09 1.61
N SER A 150 -3.51 -17.80 1.87
CA SER A 150 -4.16 -17.33 3.10
C SER A 150 -5.66 -17.59 3.13
N ARG A 151 -6.30 -17.67 1.95
CA ARG A 151 -7.72 -18.00 1.79
C ARG A 151 -7.95 -19.51 1.86
N SER A 152 -6.89 -20.31 1.86
CA SER A 152 -6.97 -21.76 1.91
C SER A 152 -6.61 -22.33 3.29
N PRO A 153 -7.22 -23.45 3.71
CA PRO A 153 -6.81 -24.18 4.90
C PRO A 153 -5.52 -25.00 4.65
N ASP A 154 -4.56 -24.45 3.90
CA ASP A 154 -3.32 -25.14 3.59
C ASP A 154 -2.26 -24.76 4.65
N GLY A 155 -1.86 -25.71 5.51
CA GLY A 155 -0.94 -25.44 6.62
C GLY A 155 0.55 -25.39 6.22
N ASP A 156 0.89 -25.99 5.08
CA ASP A 156 2.27 -26.16 4.60
C ASP A 156 2.36 -26.00 3.07
N ALA A 157 3.59 -25.99 2.56
CA ALA A 157 3.86 -25.86 1.13
C ALA A 157 3.28 -27.04 0.32
N ALA A 158 3.32 -28.26 0.86
CA ALA A 158 2.81 -29.46 0.19
C ALA A 158 1.28 -29.38 -0.01
N ALA A 159 0.54 -28.91 1.00
CA ALA A 159 -0.89 -28.67 0.92
C ALA A 159 -1.23 -27.59 -0.11
N ALA A 160 -0.49 -26.48 -0.13
CA ALA A 160 -0.68 -25.39 -1.08
C ALA A 160 -0.42 -25.83 -2.53
N LEU A 161 0.56 -26.70 -2.76
CA LEU A 161 0.89 -27.24 -4.08
C LEU A 161 -0.20 -28.08 -4.72
N LYS A 162 -1.09 -28.70 -3.92
CA LYS A 162 -2.24 -29.47 -4.44
C LYS A 162 -3.22 -28.60 -5.24
N ARG A 163 -3.15 -27.27 -5.09
CA ARG A 163 -3.98 -26.31 -5.82
C ARG A 163 -3.38 -25.86 -7.14
N VAL A 164 -2.09 -26.13 -7.36
CA VAL A 164 -1.40 -25.75 -8.58
C VAL A 164 -1.73 -26.78 -9.66
N PRO A 165 -2.29 -26.38 -10.81
CA PRO A 165 -2.64 -27.31 -11.87
C PRO A 165 -1.42 -28.11 -12.34
N GLY A 166 -1.62 -29.40 -12.60
CA GLY A 166 -0.57 -30.29 -13.12
C GLY A 166 0.54 -30.63 -12.12
N LEU A 167 0.32 -30.40 -10.83
CA LEU A 167 1.14 -30.95 -9.75
C LEU A 167 0.33 -31.98 -8.97
N SER A 168 1.01 -33.03 -8.53
CA SER A 168 0.49 -33.99 -7.56
C SER A 168 1.42 -34.06 -6.36
N VAL A 169 0.85 -34.30 -5.20
CA VAL A 169 1.60 -34.44 -3.95
C VAL A 169 1.42 -35.87 -3.45
N VAL A 170 2.52 -36.61 -3.35
CA VAL A 170 2.57 -37.99 -2.88
C VAL A 170 3.04 -38.02 -1.42
N ASP A 171 2.47 -38.93 -0.64
CA ASP A 171 2.70 -39.08 0.81
C ASP A 171 2.48 -37.80 1.64
N GLY A 172 1.75 -36.83 1.07
CA GLY A 172 1.49 -35.54 1.71
C GLY A 172 2.68 -34.57 1.75
N LYS A 173 3.84 -34.93 1.20
CA LYS A 173 5.10 -34.16 1.35
C LYS A 173 5.91 -33.97 0.07
N PHE A 174 5.77 -34.86 -0.91
CA PHE A 174 6.62 -34.86 -2.10
C PHE A 174 5.86 -34.35 -3.33
N ALA A 175 6.39 -33.35 -4.02
CA ALA A 175 5.78 -32.80 -5.23
C ALA A 175 6.24 -33.53 -6.50
N TYR A 176 5.27 -33.82 -7.36
CA TYR A 176 5.46 -34.44 -8.67
C TYR A 176 4.86 -33.50 -9.72
N VAL A 177 5.64 -33.14 -10.72
CA VAL A 177 5.19 -32.22 -11.78
C VAL A 177 4.80 -33.05 -13.00
N ARG A 178 3.56 -32.87 -13.49
CA ARG A 178 2.98 -33.60 -14.63
C ARG A 178 3.09 -35.14 -14.53
N GLY A 179 3.03 -35.67 -13.30
CA GLY A 179 3.14 -37.10 -13.04
C GLY A 179 4.54 -37.69 -13.27
N LEU A 180 5.55 -36.84 -13.51
CA LEU A 180 6.93 -37.27 -13.64
C LEU A 180 7.54 -37.49 -12.26
N GLY A 181 8.29 -38.59 -12.12
CA GLY A 181 8.84 -39.04 -10.86
C GLY A 181 9.76 -38.03 -10.17
N GLU A 182 9.95 -38.22 -8.87
CA GLU A 182 10.76 -37.38 -7.96
C GLU A 182 12.17 -37.02 -8.46
N ARG A 183 12.77 -37.84 -9.33
CA ARG A 183 14.10 -37.58 -9.95
C ARG A 183 14.10 -36.47 -11.00
N TYR A 184 12.94 -36.14 -11.56
CA TYR A 184 12.78 -35.19 -12.65
C TYR A 184 12.24 -33.83 -12.19
N SER A 185 11.93 -33.69 -10.90
CA SER A 185 11.56 -32.41 -10.30
C SER A 185 12.73 -31.85 -9.48
N SER A 186 12.93 -30.53 -9.55
CA SER A 186 13.86 -29.81 -8.69
C SER A 186 13.08 -28.79 -7.86
N THR A 187 13.53 -28.55 -6.64
CA THR A 187 12.92 -27.56 -5.74
C THR A 187 13.94 -26.54 -5.30
N THR A 188 13.59 -25.27 -5.40
CA THR A 188 14.41 -24.16 -4.93
C THR A 188 13.64 -23.35 -3.89
N LEU A 189 14.37 -22.74 -2.95
CA LEU A 189 13.87 -21.78 -1.97
C LEU A 189 14.60 -20.46 -2.17
N ASN A 190 13.88 -19.40 -2.52
CA ASN A 190 14.43 -18.09 -2.83
C ASN A 190 15.58 -18.17 -3.86
N GLY A 191 15.45 -19.05 -4.84
CA GLY A 191 16.46 -19.30 -5.88
C GLY A 191 17.58 -20.27 -5.49
N ALA A 192 17.71 -20.64 -4.21
CA ALA A 192 18.71 -21.63 -3.76
C ALA A 192 18.16 -23.06 -3.87
N PRO A 193 18.90 -24.05 -4.41
CA PRO A 193 18.44 -25.43 -4.49
C PRO A 193 18.28 -26.03 -3.09
N LEU A 194 17.13 -26.63 -2.82
CA LEU A 194 16.91 -27.38 -1.59
C LEU A 194 17.49 -28.79 -1.74
N ALA A 195 18.33 -29.19 -0.79
CA ALA A 195 18.91 -30.52 -0.76
C ALA A 195 17.90 -31.54 -0.22
N SER A 196 17.92 -32.74 -0.81
CA SER A 196 17.17 -33.87 -0.29
C SER A 196 17.82 -34.39 1.01
N PRO A 197 17.04 -34.62 2.08
CA PRO A 197 17.53 -35.33 3.26
C PRO A 197 17.62 -36.85 3.03
N MET A 198 17.10 -37.36 1.91
CA MET A 198 17.12 -38.79 1.58
C MET A 198 18.36 -39.16 0.75
N PRO A 199 19.13 -40.19 1.14
CA PRO A 199 20.36 -40.57 0.42
C PRO A 199 20.09 -41.31 -0.90
N ASP A 200 18.92 -41.94 -1.04
CA ASP A 200 18.53 -42.77 -2.18
C ASP A 200 17.70 -42.02 -3.23
N ARG A 201 17.16 -40.85 -2.88
CA ARG A 201 16.21 -40.07 -3.68
C ARG A 201 16.53 -38.58 -3.64
N LYS A 202 16.39 -37.92 -4.80
CA LYS A 202 16.54 -36.46 -4.92
C LYS A 202 15.19 -35.78 -4.72
N VAL A 203 14.62 -35.87 -3.51
CA VAL A 203 13.28 -35.34 -3.20
C VAL A 203 13.29 -34.51 -1.93
N VAL A 204 12.65 -33.34 -1.98
CA VAL A 204 12.57 -32.44 -0.83
C VAL A 204 11.20 -32.61 -0.17
N PRO A 205 11.14 -32.89 1.15
CA PRO A 205 9.89 -32.87 1.88
C PRO A 205 9.40 -31.42 2.02
N LEU A 206 8.20 -31.12 1.53
CA LEU A 206 7.65 -29.76 1.48
C LEU A 206 6.69 -29.45 2.64
N ASP A 207 6.29 -30.46 3.40
CA ASP A 207 5.51 -30.36 4.63
C ASP A 207 6.25 -29.62 5.75
N VAL A 208 7.58 -29.61 5.70
CA VAL A 208 8.42 -28.90 6.68
C VAL A 208 8.39 -27.37 6.50
N ILE A 209 7.82 -26.86 5.41
CA ILE A 209 7.77 -25.43 5.11
C ILE A 209 6.35 -24.91 5.40
N PRO A 210 6.15 -24.14 6.49
CA PRO A 210 4.85 -23.58 6.82
C PRO A 210 4.34 -22.63 5.75
N SER A 211 3.05 -22.72 5.43
CA SER A 211 2.41 -21.84 4.44
C SER A 211 2.45 -20.37 4.84
N GLY A 212 2.48 -20.07 6.15
CA GLY A 212 2.59 -18.72 6.68
C GLY A 212 3.89 -17.99 6.28
N LEU A 213 4.97 -18.74 6.02
CA LEU A 213 6.26 -18.20 5.58
C LEU A 213 6.33 -18.02 4.06
N LEU A 214 5.41 -18.59 3.29
CA LEU A 214 5.42 -18.53 1.84
C LEU A 214 4.75 -17.26 1.33
N GLU A 215 5.46 -16.55 0.46
CA GLU A 215 4.94 -15.44 -0.33
C GLU A 215 4.33 -15.94 -1.63
N SER A 216 5.00 -16.86 -2.31
CA SER A 216 4.48 -17.52 -3.49
C SER A 216 5.17 -18.85 -3.74
N ILE A 217 4.48 -19.72 -4.48
CA ILE A 217 5.05 -20.94 -5.04
C ILE A 217 4.89 -20.84 -6.55
N VAL A 218 6.00 -20.76 -7.28
CA VAL A 218 6.04 -20.69 -8.74
C VAL A 218 6.53 -22.02 -9.26
N THR A 219 5.80 -22.63 -10.18
CA THR A 219 6.19 -23.88 -10.83
C THR A 219 6.39 -23.66 -12.31
N ALA A 220 7.63 -23.86 -12.78
CA ALA A 220 7.94 -23.92 -14.19
C ALA A 220 7.81 -25.35 -14.70
N LYS A 221 6.98 -25.54 -15.72
CA LYS A 221 6.70 -26.85 -16.31
C LYS A 221 7.44 -27.09 -17.62
N SER A 222 8.24 -26.14 -18.06
CA SER A 222 9.05 -26.24 -19.26
C SER A 222 10.47 -25.80 -18.93
N TYR A 223 11.43 -26.31 -19.71
CA TYR A 223 12.82 -25.90 -19.60
C TYR A 223 12.98 -24.45 -20.05
N SER A 224 13.77 -23.67 -19.30
CA SER A 224 14.17 -22.32 -19.67
C SER A 224 15.67 -22.13 -19.40
N PRO A 225 16.44 -21.46 -20.29
CA PRO A 225 17.89 -21.33 -20.15
C PRO A 225 18.37 -20.56 -18.90
N ASP A 226 17.52 -19.74 -18.31
CA ASP A 226 17.77 -18.95 -17.09
C ASP A 226 17.59 -19.76 -15.80
N LYS A 227 17.05 -20.99 -15.89
CA LYS A 227 16.77 -21.86 -14.75
C LYS A 227 17.80 -22.99 -14.63
N PRO A 228 17.98 -23.59 -13.43
CA PRO A 228 18.92 -24.70 -13.23
C PRO A 228 18.64 -25.88 -14.19
N GLY A 229 19.68 -26.43 -14.82
CA GLY A 229 19.54 -27.53 -15.78
C GLY A 229 19.25 -28.91 -15.16
N ASP A 230 18.91 -28.96 -13.87
CA ASP A 230 18.81 -30.20 -13.10
C ASP A 230 17.38 -30.75 -12.97
N TYR A 231 16.42 -30.16 -13.70
CA TYR A 231 15.02 -30.61 -13.81
C TYR A 231 14.64 -30.90 -15.27
N ALA A 232 13.86 -31.96 -15.48
CA ALA A 232 13.29 -32.29 -16.79
C ALA A 232 11.75 -32.37 -16.77
N GLY A 233 11.14 -32.56 -15.59
CA GLY A 233 9.70 -32.61 -15.40
C GLY A 233 9.10 -31.31 -14.87
N GLY A 234 9.79 -30.64 -13.95
CA GLY A 234 9.43 -29.28 -13.54
C GLY A 234 10.22 -28.76 -12.34
N LEU A 235 10.31 -27.44 -12.27
CA LEU A 235 10.97 -26.71 -11.20
C LEU A 235 9.90 -26.11 -10.29
N VAL A 236 10.00 -26.40 -8.99
CA VAL A 236 9.16 -25.79 -7.95
C VAL A 236 10.00 -24.76 -7.20
N GLU A 237 9.69 -23.49 -7.39
CA GLU A 237 10.36 -22.36 -6.74
C GLU A 237 9.47 -21.84 -5.60
N LEU A 238 9.96 -21.98 -4.38
CA LEU A 238 9.33 -21.48 -3.17
C LEU A 238 9.92 -20.11 -2.85
N ARG A 239 9.07 -19.09 -2.71
CA ARG A 239 9.49 -17.75 -2.29
C ARG A 239 8.92 -17.47 -0.91
N THR A 240 9.77 -17.04 0.02
CA THR A 240 9.35 -16.69 1.38
C THR A 240 8.94 -15.22 1.47
N LYS A 241 8.04 -14.90 2.39
CA LYS A 241 7.70 -13.51 2.71
C LYS A 241 8.93 -12.75 3.17
N ASP A 242 9.09 -11.55 2.63
CA ASP A 242 10.14 -10.63 3.06
C ASP A 242 9.94 -10.23 4.53
N PHE A 243 11.05 -9.93 5.20
CA PHE A 243 10.98 -9.45 6.58
C PHE A 243 10.24 -8.10 6.63
N PRO A 244 9.27 -7.94 7.55
CA PRO A 244 8.49 -6.72 7.62
C PRO A 244 9.38 -5.55 8.02
N LYS A 245 9.51 -4.56 7.14
CA LYS A 245 10.31 -3.34 7.38
C LYS A 245 9.75 -2.46 8.51
N ARG A 246 8.53 -2.74 8.99
CA ARG A 246 7.83 -2.02 10.05
C ARG A 246 7.17 -3.01 11.00
N ARG A 247 7.06 -2.64 12.29
CA ARG A 247 6.32 -3.44 13.28
C ARG A 247 4.88 -3.60 12.82
N ILE A 248 4.42 -4.85 12.74
CA ILE A 248 3.03 -5.19 12.40
C ILE A 248 2.35 -5.70 13.68
N PHE A 249 1.12 -5.25 13.92
CA PHE A 249 0.25 -5.76 14.97
C PHE A 249 -1.06 -6.19 14.30
N SER A 250 -1.41 -7.47 14.41
CA SER A 250 -2.61 -8.04 13.81
C SER A 250 -3.56 -8.53 14.90
N VAL A 251 -4.80 -8.07 14.87
CA VAL A 251 -5.91 -8.61 15.67
C VAL A 251 -6.94 -9.17 14.71
N SER A 252 -7.28 -10.45 14.86
CA SER A 252 -8.32 -11.11 14.06
C SER A 252 -9.47 -11.52 14.95
N ALA A 253 -10.70 -11.30 14.48
CA ALA A 253 -11.93 -11.84 15.07
C ALA A 253 -12.66 -12.64 14.00
N SER A 254 -13.05 -13.87 14.32
CA SER A 254 -13.79 -14.76 13.42
C SER A 254 -15.02 -15.30 14.14
N GLY A 255 -16.15 -15.34 13.44
CA GLY A 255 -17.36 -16.03 13.87
C GLY A 255 -17.80 -17.02 12.80
N GLY A 256 -18.31 -18.17 13.20
CA GLY A 256 -18.84 -19.20 12.30
C GLY A 256 -20.21 -19.67 12.80
N PHE A 257 -21.11 -19.97 11.86
CA PHE A 257 -22.44 -20.50 12.15
C PHE A 257 -22.68 -21.74 11.29
N ASN A 258 -23.05 -22.86 11.92
CA ASN A 258 -23.41 -24.08 11.20
C ASN A 258 -24.93 -24.26 11.22
N THR A 259 -25.55 -24.16 10.03
CA THR A 259 -27.01 -24.23 9.85
C THR A 259 -27.62 -25.60 10.17
N VAL A 260 -26.80 -26.64 10.36
CA VAL A 260 -27.27 -28.00 10.67
C VAL A 260 -27.23 -28.28 12.19
N THR A 261 -26.45 -27.54 12.98
CA THR A 261 -26.23 -27.88 14.40
C THR A 261 -26.41 -26.73 15.38
N THR A 262 -26.23 -25.47 14.95
CA THR A 262 -26.03 -24.36 15.91
C THR A 262 -27.33 -23.94 16.63
N PHE A 263 -28.51 -24.33 16.12
CA PHE A 263 -29.80 -24.16 16.80
C PHE A 263 -30.72 -25.37 16.69
N GLU A 264 -30.17 -26.53 16.29
CA GLU A 264 -30.95 -27.74 16.20
C GLU A 264 -30.92 -28.50 17.53
N ASP A 265 -32.06 -29.07 17.91
CA ASP A 265 -32.17 -29.92 19.09
C ASP A 265 -31.50 -31.27 18.81
N GLY A 266 -30.53 -31.63 19.66
CA GLY A 266 -29.77 -32.87 19.57
C GLY A 266 -29.35 -33.35 20.95
N LEU A 267 -28.73 -34.53 21.02
CA LEU A 267 -28.14 -35.02 22.26
C LEU A 267 -27.01 -34.07 22.67
N ARG A 268 -27.22 -33.37 23.79
CA ARG A 268 -26.26 -32.45 24.38
C ARG A 268 -26.03 -32.90 25.82
N TYR A 269 -24.76 -33.02 26.20
CA TYR A 269 -24.41 -33.23 27.59
C TYR A 269 -24.71 -31.96 28.40
N GLY A 270 -25.03 -32.12 29.69
CA GLY A 270 -25.28 -31.01 30.63
C GLY A 270 -23.99 -30.29 30.99
N GLY A 271 -23.48 -29.47 30.08
CA GLY A 271 -22.21 -28.76 30.28
C GLY A 271 -22.24 -27.56 31.19
N GLY A 272 -21.05 -27.03 31.46
CA GLY A 272 -20.83 -25.86 32.30
C GLY A 272 -21.38 -24.57 31.68
N GLY A 273 -21.74 -23.59 32.51
CA GLY A 273 -22.23 -22.28 32.08
C GLY A 273 -21.19 -21.47 31.28
N LEU A 274 -19.90 -21.79 31.40
CA LEU A 274 -18.81 -21.17 30.64
C LEU A 274 -18.37 -21.97 29.40
N ASP A 275 -19.00 -23.11 29.11
CA ASP A 275 -18.63 -23.96 27.96
C ASP A 275 -18.74 -23.24 26.61
N PHE A 276 -19.67 -22.29 26.48
CA PHE A 276 -19.81 -21.46 25.29
C PHE A 276 -18.54 -20.62 25.00
N LEU A 277 -17.81 -20.25 26.05
CA LEU A 277 -16.54 -19.53 25.94
C LEU A 277 -15.33 -20.49 25.86
N GLY A 278 -15.57 -21.80 25.93
CA GLY A 278 -14.54 -22.83 25.96
C GLY A 278 -13.78 -22.92 27.28
N PHE A 279 -14.31 -22.32 28.36
CA PHE A 279 -13.71 -22.41 29.69
C PHE A 279 -14.50 -23.38 30.57
N ASP A 280 -13.78 -24.22 31.29
CA ASP A 280 -14.38 -25.08 32.31
C ASP A 280 -14.68 -24.25 33.57
N ASP A 281 -15.86 -24.46 34.14
CA ASP A 281 -16.35 -23.78 35.35
C ASP A 281 -16.38 -24.69 36.59
N GLY A 282 -15.66 -25.82 36.52
CA GLY A 282 -15.62 -26.85 37.57
C GLY A 282 -16.70 -27.91 37.42
N THR A 283 -17.60 -27.82 36.42
CA THR A 283 -18.59 -28.87 36.14
C THR A 283 -17.93 -30.20 35.76
N ARG A 284 -16.66 -30.18 35.32
CA ARG A 284 -15.87 -31.39 34.99
C ARG A 284 -14.81 -31.73 36.04
N ASP A 285 -14.82 -31.07 37.20
CA ASP A 285 -13.87 -31.39 38.26
C ASP A 285 -14.06 -32.83 38.74
N LEU A 286 -12.95 -33.50 39.03
CA LEU A 286 -13.00 -34.84 39.61
C LEU A 286 -13.65 -34.78 40.99
N PRO A 287 -14.55 -35.73 41.32
CA PRO A 287 -15.12 -35.81 42.66
C PRO A 287 -14.02 -35.86 43.73
N GLY A 288 -14.16 -35.07 44.80
CA GLY A 288 -13.16 -35.00 45.88
C GLY A 288 -12.95 -36.30 46.66
N ALA A 289 -13.73 -37.35 46.37
CA ALA A 289 -13.49 -38.71 46.86
C ALA A 289 -12.32 -39.41 46.17
N LEU A 290 -11.88 -38.90 45.01
CA LEU A 290 -10.77 -39.47 44.25
C LEU A 290 -9.42 -39.02 44.80
N PRO A 291 -8.44 -39.94 44.96
CA PRO A 291 -7.11 -39.59 45.42
C PRO A 291 -6.27 -38.95 44.29
N ASP A 292 -5.77 -37.74 44.52
CA ASP A 292 -4.94 -36.99 43.57
C ASP A 292 -3.66 -37.73 43.14
N ASN A 293 -3.16 -38.63 43.99
CA ASN A 293 -1.83 -39.22 43.87
C ASN A 293 -1.83 -40.76 43.76
N ALA A 294 -2.97 -41.38 43.47
CA ALA A 294 -3.07 -42.84 43.39
C ALA A 294 -3.91 -43.31 42.20
N ARG A 295 -3.44 -44.37 41.53
CA ARG A 295 -4.22 -45.04 40.49
C ARG A 295 -5.34 -45.86 41.13
N VAL A 296 -6.58 -45.49 40.83
CA VAL A 296 -7.79 -46.19 41.28
C VAL A 296 -7.98 -47.48 40.46
N THR A 297 -7.26 -48.53 40.86
CA THR A 297 -7.32 -49.86 40.21
C THR A 297 -7.29 -50.98 41.25
N PHE A 298 -7.93 -52.11 40.94
CA PHE A 298 -7.77 -53.33 41.73
C PHE A 298 -6.33 -53.87 41.59
N PRO A 299 -5.66 -54.38 42.65
CA PRO A 299 -6.14 -54.68 44.01
C PRO A 299 -5.95 -53.54 45.03
N ASN A 300 -5.43 -52.38 44.63
CA ASN A 300 -5.11 -51.28 45.55
C ASN A 300 -6.35 -50.66 46.22
N PHE A 301 -7.52 -50.82 45.58
CA PHE A 301 -8.83 -50.48 46.12
C PHE A 301 -9.72 -51.72 46.15
N SER A 302 -10.44 -51.92 47.25
CA SER A 302 -11.42 -53.01 47.36
C SER A 302 -12.62 -52.75 46.45
N ARG A 303 -13.34 -53.81 46.05
CA ARG A 303 -14.54 -53.68 45.20
C ARG A 303 -15.59 -52.70 45.75
N PRO A 304 -15.91 -52.69 47.06
CA PRO A 304 -16.84 -51.70 47.62
C PRO A 304 -16.32 -50.25 47.56
N GLN A 305 -14.99 -50.05 47.65
CA GLN A 305 -14.40 -48.71 47.52
C GLN A 305 -14.49 -48.22 46.08
N LEU A 306 -14.21 -49.08 45.10
CA LEU A 306 -14.34 -48.75 43.67
C LEU A 306 -15.79 -48.39 43.29
N GLU A 307 -16.77 -49.07 43.88
CA GLU A 307 -18.20 -48.78 43.71
C GLU A 307 -18.56 -47.38 44.25
N SER A 308 -18.15 -47.05 45.48
CA SER A 308 -18.38 -45.70 46.05
C SER A 308 -17.70 -44.57 45.27
N LEU A 309 -16.53 -44.86 44.67
CA LEU A 309 -15.83 -43.90 43.81
C LEU A 309 -16.56 -43.71 42.47
N GLY A 310 -17.11 -44.78 41.90
CA GLY A 310 -17.95 -44.71 40.70
C GLY A 310 -19.23 -43.90 40.92
N GLU A 311 -19.88 -44.07 42.07
CA GLU A 311 -21.07 -43.31 42.46
C GLU A 311 -20.80 -41.82 42.73
N SER A 312 -19.54 -41.44 42.95
CA SER A 312 -19.18 -40.04 43.22
C SER A 312 -19.15 -39.15 41.97
N PHE A 313 -19.12 -39.74 40.77
CA PHE A 313 -19.19 -39.01 39.50
C PHE A 313 -20.62 -38.52 39.23
N SER A 314 -20.76 -37.32 38.68
CA SER A 314 -22.06 -36.86 38.21
C SER A 314 -22.54 -37.77 37.06
N GLY A 315 -23.78 -38.26 37.17
CA GLY A 315 -24.36 -39.24 36.25
C GLY A 315 -24.76 -38.67 34.89
N ASP A 316 -24.07 -37.66 34.39
CA ASP A 316 -24.46 -36.86 33.21
C ASP A 316 -24.07 -37.52 31.87
N TRP A 317 -24.19 -38.85 31.79
CA TRP A 317 -23.88 -39.67 30.61
C TRP A 317 -25.04 -39.77 29.61
N GLY A 318 -25.83 -38.69 29.47
CA GLY A 318 -27.00 -38.59 28.59
C GLY A 318 -26.73 -37.80 27.32
#